data_AF-A0A1A9F2A8-F1
#
_entry.id   AF-A0A1A9F2A8-F1
#
_cell.length_a   1.000
_cell.length_b   1.000
_cell.length_c   1.000
_cell.angle_alpha   90.00
_cell.angle_beta   90.00
_cell.angle_gamma   90.00
#
_symmetry.space_group_name_H-M   'P 1'
#
loop_
_entity.id
_entity.type
_entity.pdbx_description
1 polymer ?
#
loop_
_entity_poly.entity_id
_entity_poly.type
_entity_poly.pdbx_seq_one_letter_code
_entity_poly.pdbx_strand_id
1 'polypeptide(L)'
;MLGTVKAVASDTDTEAVYRWARDYGYWAELPEDESTFIKTIQIMSIEFDGGNGNEEITVLMSRTDYDAIAIKPGDLVRYIPHESDNPLPSYAQGVAQHFWNLFGCIAVLCREDDIKCRKRYVTGIYRVADGVELNSHGDQSEELAKRIDPITYLPLQSRTY
;
A
#
# COMPACT_ATOMS: atom_id res chain seq x y z
N MET A 1 0.72 4.44 4.93
CA MET A 1 -0.07 3.43 5.67
C MET A 1 0.84 2.30 6.11
N LEU A 2 0.59 1.75 7.30
CA LEU A 2 1.22 0.55 7.85
C LEU A 2 0.16 -0.51 8.07
N GLY A 3 0.42 -1.74 7.61
CA GLY A 3 -0.53 -2.84 7.79
C GLY A 3 0.07 -4.19 7.45
N THR A 4 -0.71 -5.23 7.67
CA THR A 4 -0.32 -6.61 7.39
C THR A 4 -0.86 -7.02 6.03
N VAL A 5 -0.02 -7.61 5.19
CA VAL A 5 -0.46 -8.17 3.91
C VAL A 5 -1.43 -9.31 4.17
N LYS A 6 -2.69 -9.17 3.74
CA LYS A 6 -3.70 -10.19 3.92
C LYS A 6 -3.72 -11.18 2.77
N ALA A 7 -3.63 -10.67 1.56
CA ALA A 7 -3.66 -11.47 0.34
C ALA A 7 -2.80 -10.82 -0.75
N VAL A 8 -2.18 -11.65 -1.57
CA VAL A 8 -1.49 -11.25 -2.79
C VAL A 8 -2.25 -11.87 -3.95
N ALA A 9 -2.70 -11.04 -4.89
CA ALA A 9 -3.52 -11.46 -6.01
C ALA A 9 -2.74 -12.40 -6.95
N SER A 10 -3.40 -13.45 -7.43
CA SER A 10 -2.92 -14.20 -8.59
C SER A 10 -3.11 -13.39 -9.88
N ASP A 11 -2.57 -13.90 -11.00
CA ASP A 11 -2.83 -13.32 -12.33
C ASP A 11 -4.33 -13.29 -12.65
N THR A 12 -5.04 -14.37 -12.33
CA THR A 12 -6.49 -14.49 -12.50
C THR A 12 -7.26 -13.47 -11.67
N ASP A 13 -6.84 -13.23 -10.42
CA ASP A 13 -7.45 -12.21 -9.57
C ASP A 13 -7.18 -10.81 -10.13
N THR A 14 -5.98 -10.58 -10.65
CA THR A 14 -5.56 -9.32 -11.25
C THR A 14 -6.37 -9.00 -12.51
N GLU A 15 -6.63 -10.01 -13.35
CA GLU A 15 -7.55 -9.94 -14.49
C GLU A 15 -8.95 -9.51 -14.06
N ALA A 16 -9.50 -10.19 -13.04
CA ALA A 16 -10.84 -9.91 -12.55
C ALA A 16 -10.96 -8.46 -12.03
N VAL A 17 -9.96 -7.98 -11.28
CA VAL A 17 -9.93 -6.60 -10.78
C VAL A 17 -9.81 -5.60 -11.92
N TYR A 18 -8.95 -5.86 -12.92
CA TYR A 18 -8.81 -4.98 -14.09
C TYR A 18 -10.13 -4.80 -14.84
N ARG A 19 -10.80 -5.92 -15.18
CA ARG A 19 -12.09 -5.89 -15.88
C ARG A 19 -13.15 -5.18 -15.06
N TRP A 20 -13.27 -5.51 -13.77
CA TRP A 20 -14.22 -4.86 -12.88
C TRP A 20 -13.98 -3.34 -12.79
N ALA A 21 -12.74 -2.91 -12.61
CA ALA A 21 -12.42 -1.49 -12.50
C ALA A 21 -12.70 -0.72 -13.80
N ARG A 22 -12.51 -1.36 -14.96
CA ARG A 22 -12.87 -0.83 -16.28
C ARG A 22 -14.38 -0.73 -16.46
N ASP A 23 -15.12 -1.80 -16.17
CA ASP A 23 -16.58 -1.88 -16.34
C ASP A 23 -17.32 -0.83 -15.50
N TYR A 24 -16.78 -0.48 -14.34
CA TYR A 24 -17.33 0.55 -13.44
C TYR A 24 -16.76 1.95 -13.69
N GLY A 25 -15.89 2.12 -14.70
CA GLY A 25 -15.35 3.42 -15.09
C GLY A 25 -14.29 3.99 -14.15
N TYR A 26 -13.80 3.24 -13.17
CA TYR A 26 -12.74 3.69 -12.27
C TYR A 26 -11.42 3.94 -13.02
N TRP A 27 -11.15 3.14 -14.06
CA TRP A 27 -9.90 3.18 -14.82
C TRP A 27 -10.12 3.48 -16.31
N ALA A 28 -11.01 4.42 -16.62
CA ALA A 28 -11.38 4.77 -17.99
C ALA A 28 -10.20 5.24 -18.87
N GLU A 29 -9.20 5.89 -18.27
CA GLU A 29 -8.02 6.44 -18.96
C GLU A 29 -6.88 5.43 -19.15
N LEU A 30 -6.97 4.24 -18.55
CA LEU A 30 -5.95 3.21 -18.73
C LEU A 30 -6.06 2.56 -20.12
N PRO A 31 -4.93 2.12 -20.71
CA PRO A 31 -4.96 1.31 -21.93
C PRO A 31 -5.84 0.07 -21.77
N GLU A 32 -6.55 -0.32 -22.83
CA GLU A 32 -7.40 -1.53 -22.89
C GLU A 32 -6.61 -2.86 -22.85
N ASP A 33 -5.28 -2.78 -22.91
CA ASP A 33 -4.41 -3.95 -22.89
C ASP A 33 -4.29 -4.54 -21.47
N GLU A 34 -5.22 -5.42 -21.16
CA GLU A 34 -5.24 -6.26 -19.95
C GLU A 34 -3.92 -7.04 -19.76
N SER A 35 -3.34 -7.55 -20.85
CA SER A 35 -2.14 -8.39 -20.76
C SER A 35 -0.92 -7.60 -20.27
N THR A 36 -0.82 -6.34 -20.66
CA THR A 36 0.22 -5.43 -20.18
C THR A 36 -0.01 -5.06 -18.72
N PHE A 37 -1.27 -4.86 -18.31
CA PHE A 37 -1.61 -4.60 -16.91
C PHE A 37 -1.14 -5.75 -16.00
N ILE A 38 -1.51 -6.99 -16.30
CA ILE A 38 -1.13 -8.16 -15.48
C ILE A 38 0.40 -8.32 -15.38
N LYS A 39 1.13 -8.08 -16.47
CA LYS A 39 2.59 -8.20 -16.49
C LYS A 39 3.29 -7.09 -15.71
N THR A 40 2.65 -5.94 -15.58
CA THR A 40 3.26 -4.76 -14.97
C THR A 40 2.85 -4.63 -13.50
N ILE A 41 1.66 -5.09 -13.13
CA ILE A 41 1.02 -4.77 -11.84
C ILE A 41 0.91 -6.01 -10.97
N GLN A 42 1.30 -5.86 -9.71
CA GLN A 42 0.92 -6.76 -8.64
C GLN A 42 -0.11 -6.08 -7.73
N ILE A 43 -1.23 -6.77 -7.49
CA ILE A 43 -2.29 -6.32 -6.58
C ILE A 43 -2.17 -7.08 -5.25
N MET A 44 -2.43 -6.40 -4.14
CA MET A 44 -2.51 -7.02 -2.81
C MET A 44 -3.53 -6.29 -1.93
N SER A 45 -4.03 -7.00 -0.92
CA SER A 45 -4.80 -6.40 0.18
C SER A 45 -3.90 -6.22 1.40
N ILE A 46 -3.93 -5.03 1.99
CA ILE A 46 -3.29 -4.75 3.27
C ILE A 46 -4.39 -4.51 4.30
N GLU A 47 -4.35 -5.28 5.38
CA GLU A 47 -5.20 -5.13 6.55
C GLU A 47 -4.53 -4.25 7.60
N PHE A 48 -5.31 -3.39 8.25
CA PHE A 48 -4.86 -2.52 9.33
C PHE A 48 -5.97 -2.33 10.37
N ASP A 49 -5.59 -1.95 11.58
CA ASP A 49 -6.53 -1.58 12.63
C ASP A 49 -7.12 -0.19 12.30
N GLY A 50 -8.39 -0.15 11.89
CA GLY A 50 -9.16 1.07 11.63
C GLY A 50 -10.14 1.38 12.75
N GLY A 51 -10.78 2.55 12.68
CA GLY A 51 -11.72 3.03 13.70
C GLY A 51 -12.92 2.10 13.95
N ASN A 52 -13.29 1.25 12.97
CA ASN A 52 -14.38 0.28 13.08
C ASN A 52 -13.93 -1.19 13.18
N GLY A 53 -12.66 -1.44 13.54
CA GLY A 53 -12.07 -2.78 13.61
C GLY A 53 -11.06 -3.00 12.49
N ASN A 54 -10.85 -4.26 12.08
CA ASN A 54 -9.91 -4.55 11.00
C ASN A 54 -10.50 -4.04 9.67
N GLU A 55 -9.78 -3.13 9.04
CA GLU A 55 -10.10 -2.59 7.73
C GLU A 55 -9.06 -3.05 6.71
N GLU A 56 -9.47 -3.06 5.44
CA GLU A 56 -8.64 -3.53 4.33
C GLU A 56 -8.62 -2.50 3.21
N ILE A 57 -7.47 -2.41 2.56
CA ILE A 57 -7.31 -1.59 1.37
C ILE A 57 -6.56 -2.36 0.30
N THR A 58 -7.10 -2.31 -0.92
CA THR A 58 -6.42 -2.81 -2.11
C THR A 58 -5.34 -1.83 -2.50
N VAL A 59 -4.10 -2.29 -2.56
CA VAL A 59 -2.97 -1.53 -3.06
C VAL A 59 -2.36 -2.23 -4.27
N LEU A 60 -1.74 -1.42 -5.11
CA LEU A 60 -1.13 -1.88 -6.33
C LEU A 60 0.35 -1.45 -6.34
N MET A 61 1.23 -2.31 -6.84
CA MET A 61 2.66 -2.04 -7.01
C MET A 61 3.18 -2.60 -8.33
N SER A 62 4.38 -2.15 -8.73
CA SER A 62 5.08 -2.76 -9.86
C SER A 62 5.40 -4.23 -9.60
N ARG A 63 5.18 -5.08 -10.60
CA ARG A 63 5.52 -6.50 -10.55
C ARG A 63 7.03 -6.72 -10.44
N THR A 64 7.83 -5.85 -11.06
CA THR A 64 9.29 -5.86 -10.91
C THR A 64 9.71 -5.64 -9.46
N ASP A 65 9.09 -4.68 -8.76
CA ASP A 65 9.38 -4.41 -7.34
C ASP A 65 8.89 -5.57 -6.45
N TYR A 66 7.74 -6.16 -6.80
CA TYR A 66 7.22 -7.33 -6.10
C TYR A 66 8.14 -8.54 -6.23
N ASP A 67 8.58 -8.88 -7.45
CA ASP A 67 9.44 -10.03 -7.72
C ASP A 67 10.81 -9.90 -7.02
N ALA A 68 11.30 -8.67 -6.83
CA ALA A 68 12.55 -8.41 -6.13
C ALA A 68 12.46 -8.63 -4.61
N ILE A 69 11.31 -8.35 -3.99
CA ILE A 69 11.12 -8.39 -2.52
C ILE A 69 10.43 -9.69 -2.06
N ALA A 70 9.63 -10.29 -2.94
CA ALA A 70 8.76 -11.45 -2.70
C ALA A 70 7.90 -11.25 -1.44
N ILE A 71 6.97 -10.30 -1.50
CA ILE A 71 6.04 -9.97 -0.42
C ILE A 71 5.06 -11.13 -0.22
N LYS A 72 4.77 -11.50 1.03
CA LYS A 72 3.89 -12.63 1.35
C LYS A 72 2.75 -12.22 2.27
N PRO A 73 1.61 -12.95 2.25
CA PRO A 73 0.62 -12.84 3.31
C PRO A 73 1.28 -12.98 4.70
N GLY A 74 0.87 -12.14 5.64
CA GLY A 74 1.42 -12.04 7.00
C GLY A 74 2.58 -11.05 7.16
N ASP A 75 3.21 -10.60 6.07
CA ASP A 75 4.27 -9.58 6.15
C ASP A 75 3.69 -8.24 6.63
N LEU A 76 4.39 -7.57 7.54
CA LEU A 76 4.09 -6.19 7.92
C LEU A 76 4.75 -5.27 6.90
N VAL A 77 3.95 -4.43 6.25
CA VAL A 77 4.39 -3.56 5.16
C VAL A 77 4.05 -2.11 5.42
N ARG A 78 4.82 -1.24 4.78
CA ARG A 78 4.51 0.16 4.59
C ARG A 78 4.12 0.40 3.14
N TYR A 79 2.97 1.04 2.93
CA TYR A 79 2.54 1.57 1.63
C TYR A 79 2.57 3.10 1.64
N ILE A 80 3.11 3.70 0.57
CA ILE A 80 3.06 5.14 0.29
C ILE A 80 2.69 5.32 -1.18
N PRO A 81 1.58 6.00 -1.53
CA PRO A 81 1.24 6.28 -2.92
C PRO A 81 2.32 7.14 -3.58
N HIS A 82 2.54 6.98 -4.88
CA HIS A 82 3.39 7.92 -5.60
C HIS A 82 2.72 9.30 -5.67
N GLU A 83 3.50 10.36 -5.49
CA GLU A 83 3.05 11.71 -5.85
C GLU A 83 3.41 11.96 -7.32
N SER A 84 2.46 12.50 -8.08
CA SER A 84 2.56 12.68 -9.54
C SER A 84 3.65 13.66 -9.99
N ASP A 85 4.23 14.43 -9.07
CA ASP A 85 5.31 15.39 -9.30
C ASP A 85 6.72 14.81 -9.06
N ASN A 86 6.83 13.58 -8.55
CA ASN A 86 8.11 12.91 -8.38
C ASN A 86 8.65 12.37 -9.72
N PRO A 87 9.98 12.44 -9.95
CA PRO A 87 10.58 11.91 -11.17
C PRO A 87 10.35 10.40 -11.27
N LEU A 88 9.76 9.99 -12.40
CA LEU A 88 9.47 8.59 -12.70
C LEU A 88 10.76 7.77 -12.76
N PRO A 89 10.83 6.59 -12.09
CA PRO A 89 11.94 5.67 -12.29
C PRO A 89 11.95 5.18 -13.74
N SER A 90 13.11 4.74 -14.23
CA SER A 90 13.28 4.33 -15.63
C SER A 90 12.34 3.21 -16.07
N TYR A 91 11.90 2.34 -15.14
CA TYR A 91 10.93 1.28 -15.43
C TYR A 91 9.50 1.80 -15.63
N ALA A 92 9.18 3.02 -15.16
CA ALA A 92 7.87 3.64 -15.29
C ALA A 92 7.74 4.50 -16.57
N GLN A 93 8.68 4.38 -17.52
CA GLN A 93 8.59 5.07 -18.82
C GLN A 93 7.69 4.33 -19.82
N GLY A 94 7.07 5.07 -20.75
CA GLY A 94 6.22 4.49 -21.79
C GLY A 94 4.83 4.09 -21.28
N VAL A 95 4.31 2.92 -21.69
CA VAL A 95 2.95 2.48 -21.32
C VAL A 95 2.79 2.30 -19.80
N ALA A 96 3.87 1.95 -19.10
CA ALA A 96 3.91 1.86 -17.63
C ALA A 96 3.60 3.19 -16.93
N GLN A 97 3.79 4.33 -17.60
CA GLN A 97 3.49 5.65 -17.07
C GLN A 97 1.98 5.85 -16.83
N HIS A 98 1.12 5.30 -17.68
CA HIS A 98 -0.34 5.38 -17.50
C HIS A 98 -0.79 4.75 -16.18
N PHE A 99 -0.02 3.77 -15.72
CA PHE A 99 -0.31 3.02 -14.52
C PHE A 99 0.39 3.61 -13.28
N TRP A 100 1.37 4.51 -13.44
CA TRP A 100 2.17 5.05 -12.34
C TRP A 100 1.34 5.63 -11.18
N ASN A 101 0.29 6.37 -11.53
CA ASN A 101 -0.61 7.03 -10.56
C ASN A 101 -1.50 6.04 -9.80
N LEU A 102 -1.53 4.76 -10.21
CA LEU A 102 -2.25 3.70 -9.49
C LEU A 102 -1.39 3.03 -8.42
N PHE A 103 -0.06 3.22 -8.46
CA PHE A 103 0.86 2.50 -7.59
C PHE A 103 1.46 3.36 -6.50
N GLY A 104 1.92 2.66 -5.46
CA GLY A 104 2.76 3.23 -4.45
C GLY A 104 3.98 2.35 -4.21
N CYS A 105 4.92 2.90 -3.45
CA CYS A 105 6.04 2.15 -2.91
C CYS A 105 5.56 1.27 -1.76
N ILE A 106 5.86 -0.03 -1.84
CA ILE A 106 5.63 -1.00 -0.75
C ILE A 106 6.98 -1.46 -0.21
N ALA A 107 7.16 -1.36 1.11
CA ALA A 107 8.34 -1.85 1.79
C ALA A 107 7.95 -2.86 2.88
N VAL A 108 8.58 -4.03 2.89
CA VAL A 108 8.43 -5.02 3.98
C VAL A 108 9.25 -4.53 5.18
N LEU A 109 8.57 -4.28 6.29
CA LEU A 109 9.20 -3.87 7.55
C LEU A 109 9.53 -5.08 8.42
N CYS A 110 8.62 -6.06 8.49
CA CYS A 110 8.79 -7.29 9.25
C CYS A 110 8.20 -8.46 8.47
N ARG A 111 8.83 -9.64 8.59
CA ARG A 111 8.23 -10.89 8.14
C ARG A 111 7.16 -11.37 9.12
N GLU A 112 6.24 -12.19 8.64
CA GLU A 112 5.15 -12.77 9.44
C GLU A 112 5.65 -13.36 10.78
N ASP A 113 6.76 -14.09 10.71
CA ASP A 113 7.37 -14.84 11.82
C ASP A 113 8.23 -13.98 12.76
N ASP A 114 8.57 -12.74 12.38
CA ASP A 114 9.33 -11.82 13.23
C ASP A 114 8.42 -11.05 14.19
N ILE A 115 7.90 -11.76 15.18
CA ILE A 115 7.03 -11.23 16.23
C ILE A 115 7.70 -10.07 16.99
N LYS A 116 9.04 -10.12 17.16
CA LYS A 116 9.77 -9.07 17.88
C LYS A 116 9.84 -7.78 17.08
N CYS A 117 10.01 -7.87 15.77
CA CYS A 117 9.94 -6.73 14.87
C CYS A 117 8.53 -6.14 14.86
N ARG A 118 7.50 -6.97 14.68
CA ARG A 118 6.10 -6.51 14.57
C ARG A 118 5.63 -5.71 15.78
N LYS A 119 6.02 -6.13 17.01
CA LYS A 119 5.70 -5.43 18.26
C LYS A 119 6.22 -3.99 18.36
N ARG A 120 7.10 -3.55 17.46
CA ARG A 120 7.65 -2.19 17.44
C ARG A 120 6.76 -1.19 16.70
N TYR A 121 5.84 -1.68 15.88
CA TYR A 121 5.02 -0.88 14.99
C TYR A 121 3.56 -0.91 15.43
N VAL A 122 2.83 0.14 15.05
CA VAL A 122 1.37 0.23 15.21
C VAL A 122 0.81 0.38 13.80
N THR A 123 -0.18 -0.45 13.44
CA THR A 123 -0.80 -0.38 12.11
C THR A 123 -1.70 0.86 12.02
N GLY A 124 -2.08 1.25 10.81
CA GLY A 124 -2.96 2.40 10.58
C GLY A 124 -2.58 3.24 9.37
N ILE A 125 -3.38 4.27 9.12
CA ILE A 125 -3.12 5.28 8.09
C ILE A 125 -2.50 6.49 8.77
N TYR A 126 -1.36 6.95 8.24
CA TYR A 126 -0.62 8.07 8.83
C TYR A 126 -0.30 9.08 7.75
N ARG A 127 -0.48 10.37 8.08
CA ARG A 127 -0.07 11.47 7.20
C ARG A 127 1.45 11.49 7.06
N VAL A 128 1.93 11.55 5.82
CA VAL A 128 3.38 11.52 5.52
C VAL A 128 4.12 12.71 6.12
N ALA A 129 3.49 13.89 6.16
CA ALA A 129 4.14 15.13 6.60
C ALA A 129 4.51 15.16 8.09
N ASP A 130 3.67 14.59 8.97
CA ASP A 130 3.78 14.77 10.42
C ASP A 130 3.54 13.47 11.23
N GLY A 131 3.25 12.35 10.55
CA GLY A 131 3.03 11.05 11.18
C GLY A 131 1.75 10.96 12.03
N VAL A 132 0.82 11.90 11.86
CA VAL A 132 -0.48 11.87 12.55
C VAL A 132 -1.35 10.78 11.97
N GLU A 133 -1.97 9.97 12.83
CA GLU A 133 -2.94 8.97 12.42
C GLU A 133 -4.19 9.62 11.80
N LEU A 134 -4.62 9.05 10.70
CA LEU A 134 -5.80 9.41 9.92
C LEU A 134 -6.80 8.27 9.98
N ASN A 135 -8.07 8.58 9.78
CA ASN A 135 -9.10 7.58 9.55
C ASN A 135 -8.84 6.81 8.25
N SER A 136 -9.62 5.77 8.02
CA SER A 136 -9.49 4.93 6.83
C SER A 136 -9.75 5.64 5.50
N HIS A 137 -10.42 6.80 5.52
CA HIS A 137 -10.61 7.66 4.37
C HIS A 137 -9.46 8.67 4.15
N GLY A 138 -8.50 8.74 5.07
CA GLY A 138 -7.32 9.59 4.98
C GLY A 138 -7.61 11.09 5.13
N ASP A 139 -8.80 11.49 5.55
CA ASP A 139 -9.27 12.88 5.53
C ASP A 139 -9.34 13.52 6.93
N GLN A 140 -9.56 12.73 7.98
CA GLN A 140 -9.68 13.22 9.35
C GLN A 140 -8.65 12.57 10.26
N SER A 141 -8.08 13.36 11.18
CA SER A 141 -7.26 12.81 12.25
C SER A 141 -8.15 12.12 13.27
N GLU A 142 -7.96 10.82 13.48
CA GLU A 142 -8.73 10.08 14.49
C GLU A 142 -8.20 10.37 15.89
N GLU A 143 -6.88 10.31 16.09
CA GLU A 143 -6.27 10.55 17.38
C GLU A 143 -4.92 11.27 17.26
N LEU A 144 -4.90 12.58 17.57
CA LEU A 144 -3.65 13.36 17.63
C LEU A 144 -2.59 12.77 18.58
N ALA A 145 -3.01 11.94 19.54
CA ALA A 145 -2.17 11.24 20.51
C ALA A 145 -1.46 10.00 19.93
N LYS A 146 -1.95 9.44 18.82
CA LYS A 146 -1.32 8.34 18.09
C LYS A 146 -0.50 8.92 16.95
N ARG A 147 0.81 9.04 17.20
CA ARG A 147 1.78 9.56 16.23
C ARG A 147 2.92 8.59 16.04
N ILE A 148 3.37 8.50 14.80
CA ILE A 148 4.59 7.83 14.42
C ILE A 148 5.63 8.84 13.94
N ASP A 149 6.89 8.44 13.96
CA ASP A 149 7.94 9.13 13.25
C ASP A 149 7.74 8.84 11.76
N PRO A 150 7.51 9.83 10.88
CA PRO A 150 7.21 9.59 9.47
C PRO A 150 8.39 9.01 8.68
N ILE A 151 9.61 9.06 9.23
CA ILE A 151 10.82 8.48 8.63
C ILE A 151 10.99 7.03 9.08
N THR A 152 10.90 6.77 10.38
CA THR A 152 11.18 5.43 10.94
C THR A 152 9.94 4.55 11.11
N TYR A 153 8.75 5.14 11.06
CA TYR A 153 7.46 4.50 11.32
C TYR A 153 7.30 3.95 12.74
N LEU A 154 8.26 4.25 13.62
CA LEU A 154 8.18 3.90 15.03
C LEU A 154 7.25 4.89 15.75
N PRO A 155 6.45 4.42 16.71
CA PRO A 155 5.66 5.31 17.55
C PRO A 155 6.54 6.37 18.23
N LEU A 156 6.14 7.66 18.14
CA LEU A 156 6.79 8.76 18.87
C LEU A 156 6.46 8.77 20.38
N GLN A 157 5.56 7.86 20.79
CA GLN A 157 5.06 7.53 22.14
C GLN A 157 3.80 8.29 22.60
N SER A 158 2.88 7.58 23.27
CA SER A 158 2.45 8.03 24.60
C SER A 158 3.40 7.41 25.62
N ARG A 159 4.38 8.19 26.07
CA ARG A 159 5.31 7.76 27.12
C ARG A 159 4.56 7.92 28.43
N THR A 160 3.78 6.92 28.80
CA THR A 160 3.32 6.76 30.19
C THR A 160 3.99 5.52 30.73
N TYR A 161 4.92 5.73 31.65
CA TYR A 161 5.40 4.73 32.60
C TYR A 161 4.23 4.16 33.39
#